data_AF-A0A843I181-F1
#
_entry.id   AF-A0A843I181-F1
#
_cell.length_a   1.000
_cell.length_b   1.000
_cell.length_c   1.000
_cell.angle_alpha   90.00
_cell.angle_beta   90.00
_cell.angle_gamma   90.00
#
_symmetry.space_group_name_H-M   'P 1'
#
loop_
_entity.id
_entity.type
_entity.pdbx_description
1 polymer ?
#
loop_
_entity_poly.entity_id
_entity_poly.type
_entity_poly.pdbx_seq_one_letter_code
_entity_poly.pdbx_strand_id
1 'polypeptide(L)'
;MFKEGNLDVFNYDTKLLGVLGENITYTLSPYIHNYVFRKEGINAVYLAFDIKKEKFDKIFPALLDITYGLNVTIPYKEKVIDYLDALD
;
A
#
# COMPACT_ATOMS: atom_id res chain seq x y z
N MET A 1 6.87 -9.62 -23.57
CA MET A 1 5.94 -8.94 -24.50
C MET A 1 5.04 -8.06 -23.65
N PHE A 2 5.48 -6.84 -23.35
CA PHE A 2 4.66 -5.82 -22.70
C PHE A 2 3.66 -5.35 -23.75
N LYS A 3 2.40 -5.78 -23.63
CA LYS A 3 1.33 -5.18 -24.44
C LYS A 3 0.93 -3.85 -23.80
N GLU A 4 0.65 -2.91 -24.70
CA GLU A 4 0.15 -1.56 -24.48
C GLU A 4 -0.91 -1.49 -23.38
N GLY A 5 -0.94 -0.34 -22.70
CA GLY A 5 -1.78 -0.10 -21.53
C GLY A 5 -3.25 -0.36 -21.79
N ASN A 6 -3.78 -1.39 -21.14
CA ASN A 6 -5.21 -1.44 -20.83
C ASN A 6 -5.46 -0.49 -19.67
N LEU A 7 -6.10 0.63 -19.96
CA LEU A 7 -6.73 1.51 -18.97
C LEU A 7 -7.87 0.80 -18.20
N ASP A 8 -8.22 -0.44 -18.59
CA ASP A 8 -9.32 -1.24 -18.03
C ASP A 8 -8.97 -2.07 -16.77
N VAL A 9 -7.77 -1.91 -16.19
CA VAL A 9 -7.37 -2.72 -15.02
C VAL A 9 -7.98 -2.18 -13.72
N PHE A 10 -8.37 -0.90 -13.68
CA PHE A 10 -8.89 -0.25 -12.47
C PHE A 10 -10.28 0.35 -12.71
N ASN A 11 -11.17 0.20 -11.73
CA ASN A 11 -12.53 0.73 -11.75
C ASN A 11 -12.92 1.24 -10.34
N TYR A 12 -14.17 1.63 -10.15
CA TYR A 12 -14.62 2.21 -8.87
C TYR A 12 -14.53 1.26 -7.67
N ASP A 13 -14.53 -0.06 -7.91
CA ASP A 13 -14.44 -1.10 -6.89
C ASP A 13 -12.99 -1.50 -6.57
N THR A 14 -11.99 -0.94 -7.27
CA THR A 14 -10.59 -1.33 -7.06
C THR A 14 -10.13 -0.93 -5.66
N LYS A 15 -9.76 -1.94 -4.86
CA LYS A 15 -9.24 -1.73 -3.50
C LYS A 15 -7.80 -1.26 -3.52
N LEU A 16 -7.50 -0.19 -2.78
CA LEU A 16 -6.13 0.27 -2.58
C LEU A 16 -5.52 -0.40 -1.36
N LEU A 17 -4.43 -1.13 -1.56
CA LEU A 17 -3.57 -1.67 -0.50
C LEU A 17 -2.15 -1.17 -0.69
N GLY A 18 -1.29 -1.38 0.29
CA GLY A 18 0.12 -1.05 0.09
C GLY A 18 1.07 -1.37 1.23
N VAL A 19 2.29 -0.90 1.07
CA VAL A 19 3.33 -0.90 2.09
C VAL A 19 3.76 0.53 2.39
N LEU A 20 3.88 0.87 3.66
CA LEU A 20 4.31 2.17 4.13
C LEU A 20 5.65 2.07 4.88
N GLY A 21 6.56 3.00 4.59
CA GLY A 21 7.91 3.04 5.14
C GLY A 21 8.65 4.30 4.71
N GLU A 22 9.93 4.39 5.04
CA GLU A 22 10.82 5.48 4.59
C GLU A 22 12.02 4.92 3.84
N ASN A 23 12.34 5.50 2.68
CA ASN A 23 13.37 5.03 1.74
C ASN A 23 13.12 3.60 1.27
N ILE A 24 11.88 3.29 0.85
CA ILE A 24 11.44 1.91 0.56
C ILE A 24 11.22 1.63 -0.92
N THR A 25 11.70 2.48 -1.82
CA THR A 25 11.51 2.31 -3.28
C THR A 25 12.06 0.99 -3.84
N TYR A 26 12.97 0.32 -3.12
CA TYR A 26 13.53 -0.99 -3.48
C TYR A 26 12.61 -2.18 -3.15
N THR A 27 11.50 -1.97 -2.43
CA THR A 27 10.64 -3.06 -1.99
C THR A 27 10.00 -3.80 -3.17
N LEU A 28 10.05 -5.14 -3.12
CA LEU A 28 9.42 -6.00 -4.13
C LEU A 28 7.93 -6.24 -3.86
N SER A 29 7.41 -5.82 -2.70
CA SER A 29 6.02 -6.08 -2.30
C SER A 29 5.00 -5.62 -3.36
N PRO A 30 5.06 -4.41 -3.95
CA PRO A 30 4.15 -4.01 -5.02
C PRO A 30 4.17 -4.95 -6.22
N TYR A 31 5.35 -5.41 -6.64
CA TYR A 31 5.44 -6.34 -7.77
C TYR A 31 4.77 -7.68 -7.45
N ILE A 32 5.09 -8.24 -6.29
CA ILE A 32 4.59 -9.56 -5.84
C ILE A 32 3.07 -9.51 -5.66
N HIS A 33 2.56 -8.55 -4.87
CA HIS A 33 1.13 -8.47 -4.57
C HIS A 33 0.31 -8.18 -5.83
N ASN A 34 0.72 -7.24 -6.69
CA ASN A 34 -0.02 -6.98 -7.92
C ASN A 34 0.04 -8.16 -8.92
N TYR A 35 1.14 -8.93 -8.95
CA TYR A 35 1.18 -10.16 -9.73
C TYR A 35 0.14 -11.17 -9.25
N VAL A 36 0.06 -11.39 -7.93
CA VAL A 36 -0.93 -12.28 -7.32
C VAL A 36 -2.35 -11.76 -7.56
N PHE A 37 -2.62 -10.46 -7.36
CA PHE A 37 -3.95 -9.89 -7.60
C PHE A 37 -4.43 -10.12 -9.03
N ARG A 38 -3.57 -9.89 -10.03
CA ARG A 38 -3.91 -10.16 -11.42
C ARG A 38 -4.13 -11.65 -11.69
N LYS A 39 -3.28 -12.51 -11.12
CA LYS A 39 -3.36 -13.96 -11.32
C LYS A 39 -4.64 -14.56 -10.72
N GLU A 40 -5.04 -14.06 -9.56
CA GLU A 40 -6.20 -14.55 -8.81
C GLU A 40 -7.49 -13.77 -9.10
N GLY A 41 -7.46 -12.82 -10.04
CA GLY A 41 -8.64 -12.01 -10.41
C GLY A 41 -9.14 -11.07 -9.30
N ILE A 42 -8.27 -10.67 -8.37
CA ILE A 42 -8.59 -9.76 -7.28
C ILE A 42 -8.56 -8.32 -7.79
N ASN A 43 -9.67 -7.60 -7.67
CA ASN A 43 -9.77 -6.18 -8.04
C ASN A 43 -9.12 -5.28 -6.99
N ALA A 44 -7.78 -5.28 -6.97
CA ALA A 44 -6.99 -4.49 -6.04
C ALA A 44 -5.68 -4.01 -6.68
N VAL A 45 -5.14 -2.93 -6.13
CA VAL A 45 -3.80 -2.43 -6.43
C VAL A 45 -2.98 -2.33 -5.17
N TYR A 46 -1.72 -2.73 -5.24
CA TYR A 46 -0.76 -2.64 -4.14
C TYR A 46 0.33 -1.60 -4.46
N LEU A 47 0.46 -0.55 -3.65
CA LEU A 47 1.44 0.53 -3.86
C LEU A 47 2.47 0.62 -2.72
N ALA A 48 3.59 1.28 -2.99
CA ALA A 48 4.55 1.68 -1.96
C ALA A 48 4.36 3.15 -1.61
N PHE A 49 4.14 3.43 -0.32
CA PHE A 49 4.01 4.77 0.24
C PHE A 49 5.31 5.12 0.98
N ASP A 50 6.26 5.71 0.24
CA ASP A 50 7.52 6.20 0.80
C ASP A 50 7.33 7.59 1.42
N ILE A 51 7.23 7.62 2.75
CA ILE A 51 6.88 8.81 3.52
C ILE A 51 8.06 9.17 4.40
N LYS A 52 8.51 10.42 4.32
CA LYS A 52 9.51 10.97 5.24
C LYS A 52 8.92 11.19 6.62
N LYS A 53 9.74 11.03 7.66
CA LYS A 53 9.33 11.10 9.06
C LYS A 53 8.55 12.39 9.40
N GLU A 54 8.93 13.53 8.82
CA GLU A 54 8.29 14.83 9.09
C GLU A 54 6.86 14.93 8.55
N LYS A 55 6.49 14.04 7.62
CA LYS A 55 5.15 14.00 7.01
C LYS A 55 4.26 12.89 7.57
N PHE A 56 4.83 11.98 8.36
CA PHE A 56 4.14 10.78 8.81
C PHE A 56 2.83 11.09 9.53
N ASP A 57 2.87 11.96 10.55
CA ASP A 57 1.69 12.25 11.40
C ASP A 57 0.55 12.92 10.63
N LYS A 58 0.87 13.55 9.49
CA LYS A 58 -0.11 14.14 8.59
C LYS A 58 -0.69 13.14 7.60
N ILE A 59 0.14 12.23 7.07
CA ILE A 59 -0.24 11.37 5.94
C ILE A 59 -0.82 10.04 6.43
N PHE A 60 -0.27 9.45 7.49
CA PHE A 60 -0.67 8.12 7.93
C PHE A 60 -2.18 8.01 8.26
N PRO A 61 -2.81 8.95 9.00
CA PRO A 61 -4.25 8.90 9.25
C PRO A 61 -5.08 8.94 7.96
N ALA A 62 -4.70 9.81 7.02
CA ALA A 62 -5.40 9.91 5.74
C ALA A 62 -5.26 8.64 4.89
N LEU A 63 -4.15 7.89 5.04
CA LEU A 63 -3.99 6.60 4.38
C LEU A 63 -4.87 5.52 5.01
N LEU A 64 -5.07 5.54 6.34
CA LEU A 64 -6.00 4.60 6.99
C LEU A 64 -7.44 4.78 6.48
N ASP A 65 -7.86 6.02 6.21
CA ASP A 65 -9.21 6.32 5.71
C ASP A 65 -9.48 5.85 4.27
N ILE A 66 -8.44 5.74 3.43
CA ILE A 66 -8.60 5.47 1.99
C ILE A 66 -8.09 4.10 1.55
N THR A 67 -7.32 3.41 2.39
CA THR A 67 -6.75 2.10 2.06
C THR A 67 -7.52 0.97 2.75
N TYR A 68 -7.57 -0.18 2.08
CA TYR A 68 -8.16 -1.40 2.62
C TYR A 68 -7.21 -2.17 3.55
N GLY A 69 -5.94 -1.79 3.59
CA GLY A 69 -4.92 -2.45 4.40
C GLY A 69 -3.51 -2.02 4.02
N LEU A 70 -2.65 -1.91 5.02
CA LEU A 70 -1.26 -1.49 4.87
C LEU A 70 -0.33 -2.47 5.58
N ASN A 71 0.69 -2.93 4.86
CA ASN A 71 1.91 -3.40 5.51
C ASN A 71 2.69 -2.19 6.00
N VAL A 72 3.34 -2.31 7.15
CA VAL A 72 4.18 -1.25 7.72
C VAL A 72 5.60 -1.78 7.90
N THR A 73 6.58 -1.00 7.47
CA THR A 73 8.00 -1.33 7.64
C THR A 73 8.76 -0.19 8.32
N ILE A 74 10.07 -0.38 8.48
CA ILE A 74 10.98 0.56 9.13
C ILE A 74 10.81 1.96 8.50
N PRO A 75 10.82 3.03 9.33
CA PRO A 75 10.96 3.04 10.79
C PRO A 75 9.62 3.03 11.55
N TYR A 76 8.50 2.76 10.88
CA TYR A 76 7.17 3.12 11.41
C TYR A 76 6.43 2.02 12.16
N LYS A 77 6.98 0.81 12.25
CA LYS A 77 6.29 -0.35 12.86
C LYS A 77 5.79 -0.11 14.28
N GLU A 78 6.55 0.63 15.08
CA GLU A 78 6.13 1.00 16.44
C GLU A 78 5.20 2.21 16.42
N LYS A 79 5.53 3.22 15.60
CA LYS A 79 4.77 4.47 15.53
C LYS A 79 3.32 4.30 15.09
N VAL A 80 3.03 3.28 14.27
CA VAL A 80 1.65 3.02 13.83
C VAL A 80 0.75 2.49 14.95
N ILE A 81 1.32 1.95 16.04
CA ILE A 81 0.54 1.34 17.14
C ILE A 81 -0.41 2.35 17.76
N ASP A 82 0.00 3.62 17.86
CA ASP A 82 -0.82 4.72 18.42
C ASP A 82 -2.11 4.99 17.63
N TYR A 83 -2.25 4.42 16.44
CA TYR A 83 -3.40 4.57 15.54
C TYR A 83 -4.23 3.29 15.39
N LEU A 84 -3.86 2.19 16.07
CA LEU A 84 -4.57 0.92 15.96
C LEU A 84 -5.62 0.80 17.06
N ASP A 85 -6.81 0.31 16.69
CA ASP A 85 -7.87 0.01 17.66
C ASP A 85 -7.51 -1.19 18.56
N ALA A 86 -6.75 -2.15 18.01
CA ALA A 86 -6.32 -3.36 18.69
C ALA A 86 -4.99 -3.89 18.12
N LEU A 87 -4.32 -4.72 18.93
CA LEU A 87 -3.13 -5.49 18.56
C LEU A 87 -3.41 -6.97 18.81
N ASP A 88 -3.00 -7.83 17.87
CA ASP A 88 -3.06 -9.30 17.97
C ASP A 88 -1.81 -9.90 18.62
#